data_AF-A0A2K4WHV1-F1
#
_entry.id   AF-A0A2K4WHV1-F1
#
_cell.length_a   1.000
_cell.length_b   1.000
_cell.length_c   1.000
_cell.angle_alpha   90.00
_cell.angle_beta   90.00
_cell.angle_gamma   90.00
#
_symmetry.space_group_name_H-M   'P 1'
#
loop_
_entity.id
_entity.type
_entity.pdbx_description
1 polymer ?
#
loop_
_entity_poly.entity_id
_entity_poly.type
_entity_poly.pdbx_seq_one_letter_code
_entity_poly.pdbx_strand_id
1 'polypeptide(L)'
;MSTHHRRGLAFAKRIYAPRALGVSVGFITVAVSLYYMNATHWLWSLALLNSLIWPHIAYQIAKKSPQPYLAEWRNILFDSLMGGFWIGAMGFSAVPSVTVIAMMAMHNMAAAGPRLMLHGFGAQTLGVLISLAVLNPIVNLNGNMAQIYACLPVLVIYPIFIGWMNHQVTLKLWEHRNILRKLSRTDSLTGLLNHGAWKDLLDLEFAKSQNQHQECVIALIDIDHFKIINDTYGHLMGDTVLQNISEALIENLRDSDLIGRCGGDEFCVILPGTSLLQAREILERMRLAIDELTYSLHRDLKASLSVGIAAYSPDLPDASSWLHEADKALYLAKSTGRNRVVSAEDAPPESQIASAGI
;
A
#
# COMPACT_ATOMS: atom_id res chain seq x y z
N MET A 1 21.32 15.18 -6.68
CA MET A 1 21.36 13.76 -6.25
C MET A 1 20.27 13.00 -6.99
N SER A 2 20.63 11.97 -7.77
CA SER A 2 19.63 11.13 -8.46
C SER A 2 18.75 10.37 -7.47
N THR A 3 17.52 10.06 -7.87
CA THR A 3 16.55 9.27 -7.08
C THR A 3 17.12 7.92 -6.65
N HIS A 4 17.88 7.26 -7.53
CA HIS A 4 18.59 6.01 -7.24
C HIS A 4 19.64 6.15 -6.13
N HIS A 5 20.40 7.25 -6.14
CA HIS A 5 21.40 7.49 -5.11
C HIS A 5 20.74 7.74 -3.73
N ARG A 6 19.64 8.50 -3.67
CA ARG A 6 18.87 8.71 -2.43
C ARG A 6 18.30 7.40 -1.88
N ARG A 7 17.73 6.55 -2.73
CA ARG A 7 17.23 5.22 -2.33
C ARG A 7 18.35 4.34 -1.79
N GLY A 8 19.53 4.38 -2.43
CA GLY A 8 20.71 3.64 -1.96
C GLY A 8 21.20 4.08 -0.58
N LEU A 9 21.20 5.39 -0.28
CA LEU A 9 21.57 5.88 1.06
C LEU A 9 20.54 5.51 2.13
N ALA A 10 19.24 5.59 1.80
CA ALA A 10 18.18 5.15 2.69
C ALA A 10 18.32 3.65 3.02
N PHE A 11 18.68 2.84 2.03
CA PHE A 11 19.01 1.43 2.21
C PHE A 11 20.21 1.25 3.16
N ALA A 12 21.34 1.89 2.90
CA ALA A 12 22.52 1.81 3.77
C ALA A 12 22.23 2.24 5.22
N LYS A 13 21.45 3.31 5.41
CA LYS A 13 21.03 3.76 6.75
C LYS A 13 20.14 2.74 7.46
N ARG A 14 19.26 2.05 6.74
CA ARG A 14 18.39 1.00 7.29
C ARG A 14 19.19 -0.24 7.73
N ILE A 15 20.22 -0.62 6.97
CA ILE A 15 21.03 -1.82 7.25
C ILE A 15 22.05 -1.61 8.38
N TYR A 16 22.51 -0.37 8.58
CA TYR A 16 23.53 -0.05 9.57
C TYR A 16 23.23 -0.56 10.99
N ALA A 17 22.04 -0.28 11.53
CA ALA A 17 21.70 -0.67 12.90
C ALA A 17 21.58 -2.21 13.07
N PRO A 18 20.87 -2.95 12.20
CA PRO A 18 20.91 -4.41 12.17
C PRO A 18 22.30 -5.00 12.05
N ARG A 19 23.16 -4.46 11.18
CA ARG A 19 24.55 -4.92 11.05
C ARG A 19 25.30 -4.75 12.36
N ALA A 20 25.32 -3.53 12.91
CA ALA A 20 26.07 -3.22 14.13
C ALA A 20 25.62 -4.09 15.31
N LEU A 21 24.31 -4.26 15.51
CA LEU A 21 23.78 -5.11 16.57
C LEU A 21 24.09 -6.59 16.31
N GLY A 22 23.90 -7.08 15.09
CA GLY A 22 24.17 -8.47 14.72
C GLY A 22 25.63 -8.87 14.96
N VAL A 23 26.60 -8.08 14.49
CA VAL A 23 28.02 -8.40 14.69
C VAL A 23 28.47 -8.20 16.14
N SER A 24 27.87 -7.26 16.88
CA SER A 24 28.21 -7.02 18.29
C SER A 24 27.71 -8.16 19.19
N VAL A 25 26.48 -8.62 18.98
CA VAL A 25 25.94 -9.76 19.74
C VAL A 25 26.61 -11.07 19.28
N GLY A 26 26.86 -11.22 17.96
CA GLY A 26 27.60 -12.36 17.40
C GLY A 26 29.05 -12.46 17.87
N PHE A 27 29.69 -11.33 18.20
CA PHE A 27 31.03 -11.31 18.77
C PHE A 27 31.13 -12.12 20.07
N ILE A 28 30.07 -12.17 20.90
CA ILE A 28 30.07 -12.97 22.13
C ILE A 28 30.26 -14.46 21.80
N THR A 29 29.53 -14.94 20.78
CA THR A 29 29.63 -16.33 20.29
C THR A 29 31.03 -16.65 19.76
N VAL A 30 31.60 -15.72 18.97
CA VAL A 30 32.95 -15.87 18.41
C VAL A 30 34.01 -15.83 19.50
N ALA A 31 33.97 -14.84 20.40
CA ALA A 31 34.93 -14.63 21.48
C ALA A 31 35.03 -15.84 22.41
N VAL A 32 33.90 -16.38 22.87
CA VAL A 32 33.90 -17.57 23.74
C VAL A 32 34.51 -18.76 23.01
N SER A 33 34.22 -18.93 21.71
CA SER A 33 34.79 -20.02 20.92
C SER A 33 36.30 -19.87 20.71
N LEU A 34 36.78 -18.66 20.42
CA LEU A 34 38.21 -18.37 20.29
C LEU A 34 38.97 -18.61 21.60
N TYR A 35 38.36 -18.30 22.75
CA TYR A 35 38.95 -18.56 24.07
C TYR A 35 39.19 -20.06 24.30
N TYR A 36 38.17 -20.90 24.07
CA TYR A 36 38.31 -22.35 24.25
C TYR A 36 39.23 -23.03 23.24
N MET A 37 39.43 -22.42 22.07
CA MET A 37 40.38 -22.90 21.07
C MET A 37 41.80 -22.41 21.29
N ASN A 38 42.07 -21.63 22.35
CA ASN A 38 43.35 -20.96 22.56
C ASN A 38 43.82 -20.20 21.30
N ALA A 39 42.90 -19.49 20.66
CA ALA A 39 43.15 -18.83 19.39
C ALA A 39 44.26 -17.78 19.50
N THR A 40 45.07 -17.70 18.45
CA THR A 40 46.16 -16.72 18.32
C THR A 40 45.67 -15.29 18.44
N HIS A 41 46.48 -14.39 19.02
CA HIS A 41 46.11 -13.00 19.30
C HIS A 41 45.61 -12.21 18.07
N TRP A 42 46.12 -12.50 16.87
CA TRP A 42 45.67 -11.81 15.67
C TRP A 42 44.19 -12.08 15.33
N LEU A 43 43.66 -13.27 15.67
CA LEU A 43 42.24 -13.60 15.48
C LEU A 43 41.34 -12.77 16.41
N TRP A 44 41.80 -12.51 17.63
CA TRP A 44 41.12 -11.60 18.56
C TRP A 44 41.09 -10.17 18.05
N SER A 45 42.23 -9.67 17.54
CA SER A 45 42.28 -8.36 16.91
C SER A 45 41.33 -8.29 15.72
N LEU A 46 41.32 -9.29 14.84
CA LEU A 46 40.39 -9.35 13.70
C LEU A 46 38.93 -9.39 14.15
N ALA A 47 38.59 -10.15 15.18
CA ALA A 47 37.23 -10.24 15.72
C ALA A 47 36.74 -8.90 16.28
N LEU A 48 37.59 -8.18 17.02
CA LEU A 48 37.29 -6.85 17.54
C LEU A 48 37.12 -5.81 16.42
N LEU A 49 37.99 -5.85 15.41
CA LEU A 49 37.88 -4.96 14.25
C LEU A 49 36.57 -5.24 13.47
N ASN A 50 36.23 -6.51 13.28
CA ASN A 50 35.03 -6.93 12.57
C ASN A 50 33.72 -6.62 13.33
N SER A 51 33.72 -6.70 14.66
CA SER A 51 32.51 -6.43 15.45
C SER A 51 32.31 -4.95 15.76
N LEU A 52 33.37 -4.22 16.11
CA LEU A 52 33.24 -2.85 16.61
C LEU A 52 33.50 -1.79 15.54
N ILE A 53 34.37 -2.05 14.56
CA ILE A 53 34.80 -1.02 13.61
C ILE A 53 34.13 -1.18 12.24
N TRP A 54 34.06 -2.42 11.75
CA TRP A 54 33.56 -2.70 10.41
C TRP A 54 32.14 -2.16 10.12
N PRO A 55 31.13 -2.23 11.01
CA PRO A 55 29.80 -1.68 10.72
C PRO A 55 29.82 -0.19 10.38
N HIS A 56 30.68 0.58 11.06
CA HIS A 56 30.85 2.00 10.81
C HIS A 56 31.60 2.26 9.51
N ILE A 57 32.65 1.48 9.22
CA ILE A 57 33.38 1.57 7.96
C ILE A 57 32.47 1.23 6.78
N ALA A 58 31.72 0.13 6.86
CA ALA A 58 30.79 -0.30 5.82
C ALA A 58 29.76 0.81 5.51
N TYR A 59 29.18 1.43 6.54
CA TYR A 59 28.26 2.55 6.36
C TYR A 59 28.93 3.77 5.72
N GLN A 60 30.17 4.10 6.12
CA GLN A 60 30.92 5.21 5.50
C GLN A 60 31.28 4.92 4.04
N ILE A 61 31.64 3.68 3.70
CA ILE A 61 31.88 3.23 2.32
C ILE A 61 30.61 3.42 1.49
N ALA A 62 29.46 2.96 1.99
CA ALA A 62 28.18 3.11 1.29
C ALA A 62 27.80 4.59 1.12
N LYS A 63 28.01 5.40 2.17
CA LYS A 63 27.69 6.85 2.16
C LYS A 63 28.54 7.64 1.17
N LYS A 64 29.82 7.32 1.05
CA LYS A 64 30.77 8.02 0.16
C LYS A 64 30.75 7.47 -1.27
N SER A 65 30.14 6.32 -1.50
CA SER A 65 30.08 5.68 -2.82
C SER A 65 29.21 6.47 -3.81
N PRO A 66 29.62 6.58 -5.09
CA PRO A 66 28.75 7.13 -6.14
C PRO A 66 27.48 6.28 -6.34
N GLN A 67 27.58 4.97 -6.04
CA GLN A 67 26.48 4.01 -6.10
C GLN A 67 26.30 3.33 -4.72
N PRO A 68 25.61 3.99 -3.77
CA PRO A 68 25.47 3.50 -2.39
C PRO A 68 24.81 2.12 -2.28
N TYR A 69 23.83 1.84 -3.15
CA TYR A 69 23.12 0.56 -3.14
C TYR A 69 24.05 -0.63 -3.44
N LEU A 70 24.87 -0.52 -4.49
CA LEU A 70 25.82 -1.58 -4.86
C LEU A 70 26.96 -1.70 -3.85
N ALA A 71 27.42 -0.57 -3.28
CA ALA A 71 28.40 -0.60 -2.20
C ALA A 71 27.86 -1.34 -0.97
N GLU A 72 26.62 -1.07 -0.59
CA GLU A 72 26.00 -1.76 0.55
C GLU A 72 25.74 -3.24 0.28
N TRP A 73 25.38 -3.60 -0.96
CA TRP A 73 25.24 -4.98 -1.38
C TRP A 73 26.56 -5.76 -1.22
N ARG A 74 27.69 -5.15 -1.61
CA ARG A 74 29.03 -5.72 -1.40
C ARG A 74 29.38 -5.85 0.08
N ASN A 75 29.03 -4.86 0.91
CA ASN A 75 29.26 -4.91 2.35
C ASN A 75 28.51 -6.09 3.00
N ILE A 76 27.25 -6.33 2.61
CA ILE A 76 26.45 -7.46 3.13
C ILE A 76 27.03 -8.81 2.70
N LEU A 77 27.55 -8.91 1.48
CA LEU A 77 28.27 -10.11 1.05
C LEU A 77 29.57 -10.31 1.82
N PHE A 78 30.29 -9.23 2.14
CA PHE A 78 31.46 -9.30 3.01
C PHE A 78 31.10 -9.74 4.43
N ASP A 79 29.98 -9.26 4.99
CA ASP A 79 29.45 -9.73 6.28
C ASP A 79 29.21 -11.24 6.26
N SER A 80 28.59 -11.73 5.18
CA SER A 80 28.34 -13.16 4.97
C SER A 80 29.64 -13.96 4.84
N LEU A 81 30.63 -13.44 4.10
CA LEU A 81 31.95 -14.06 3.99
C LEU A 81 32.65 -14.15 5.34
N MET A 82 32.64 -13.08 6.14
CA MET A 82 33.18 -13.08 7.50
C MET A 82 32.44 -14.06 8.41
N GLY A 83 31.10 -14.16 8.28
CA GLY A 83 30.32 -15.19 8.97
C GLY A 83 30.83 -16.60 8.67
N GLY A 84 31.09 -16.92 7.41
CA GLY A 84 31.69 -18.18 7.00
C GLY A 84 33.11 -18.38 7.54
N PHE A 85 33.93 -17.34 7.52
CA PHE A 85 35.29 -17.39 8.07
C PHE A 85 35.28 -17.73 9.57
N TRP A 86 34.38 -17.12 10.33
CA TRP A 86 34.24 -17.36 11.76
C TRP A 86 33.79 -18.78 12.08
N ILE A 87 32.97 -19.43 11.25
CA ILE A 87 32.58 -20.85 11.42
C ILE A 87 33.83 -21.75 11.50
N GLY A 88 34.79 -21.57 10.59
CA GLY A 88 36.03 -22.33 10.63
C GLY A 88 36.96 -21.91 11.77
N ALA A 89 37.01 -20.61 12.10
CA ALA A 89 37.82 -20.10 13.21
C ALA A 89 37.32 -20.57 14.59
N MET A 90 36.04 -20.92 14.69
CA MET A 90 35.41 -21.55 15.86
C MET A 90 35.51 -23.09 15.84
N GLY A 91 36.29 -23.67 14.92
CA GLY A 91 36.56 -25.11 14.87
C GLY A 91 35.34 -25.94 14.45
N PHE A 92 34.40 -25.34 13.72
CA PHE A 92 33.16 -25.99 13.26
C PHE A 92 32.26 -26.52 14.40
N SER A 93 32.29 -25.89 15.57
CA SER A 93 31.35 -26.19 16.66
C SER A 93 29.91 -26.04 16.17
N ALA A 94 29.10 -27.10 16.30
CA ALA A 94 27.83 -27.21 15.58
C ALA A 94 26.85 -26.08 15.91
N VAL A 95 26.60 -25.80 17.20
CA VAL A 95 25.61 -24.80 17.65
C VAL A 95 26.03 -23.36 17.28
N PRO A 96 27.27 -22.90 17.56
CA PRO A 96 27.76 -21.61 17.08
C PRO A 96 27.70 -21.47 15.56
N SER A 97 28.09 -22.51 14.82
CA SER A 97 28.10 -22.49 13.36
C SER A 97 26.70 -22.31 12.78
N VAL A 98 25.73 -23.09 13.26
CA VAL A 98 24.33 -22.96 12.84
C VAL A 98 23.76 -21.60 13.21
N THR A 99 24.12 -21.07 14.38
CA THR A 99 23.67 -19.75 14.83
C THR A 99 24.19 -18.63 13.92
N VAL A 100 25.46 -18.68 13.51
CA VAL A 100 26.03 -17.73 12.55
C VAL A 100 25.36 -17.86 11.18
N ILE A 101 25.16 -19.08 10.68
CA ILE A 101 24.46 -19.32 9.40
C ILE A 101 23.04 -18.73 9.44
N ALA A 102 22.27 -19.04 10.49
CA ALA A 102 20.90 -18.58 10.65
C ALA A 102 20.82 -17.05 10.80
N MET A 103 21.72 -16.45 11.59
CA MET A 103 21.80 -15.00 11.76
C MET A 103 22.09 -14.30 10.43
N MET A 104 23.05 -14.80 9.65
CA MET A 104 23.39 -14.24 8.33
C MET A 104 22.29 -14.44 7.31
N ALA A 105 21.64 -15.60 7.29
CA ALA A 105 20.48 -15.85 6.42
C ALA A 105 19.33 -14.88 6.74
N MET A 106 19.01 -14.69 8.02
CA MET A 106 18.01 -13.73 8.47
C MET A 106 18.37 -12.29 8.12
N HIS A 107 19.64 -11.90 8.30
CA HIS A 107 20.15 -10.58 7.90
C HIS A 107 19.93 -10.33 6.40
N ASN A 108 20.36 -11.27 5.56
CA ASN A 108 20.29 -11.17 4.11
C ASN A 108 18.84 -11.15 3.61
N MET A 109 17.98 -11.98 4.19
CA MET A 109 16.54 -12.01 3.91
C MET A 109 15.89 -10.67 4.25
N ALA A 110 16.14 -10.13 5.45
CA ALA A 110 15.58 -8.85 5.88
C ALA A 110 16.11 -7.66 5.07
N ALA A 111 17.34 -7.75 4.58
CA ALA A 111 17.97 -6.69 3.79
C ALA A 111 17.42 -6.61 2.36
N ALA A 112 17.51 -7.68 1.58
CA ALA A 112 17.14 -7.65 0.15
C ALA A 112 16.45 -8.93 -0.35
N GLY A 113 15.89 -9.73 0.55
CA GLY A 113 15.08 -10.90 0.21
C GLY A 113 15.89 -12.15 -0.18
N PRO A 114 15.23 -13.14 -0.80
CA PRO A 114 15.79 -14.49 -0.97
C PRO A 114 16.98 -14.55 -1.92
N ARG A 115 17.05 -13.65 -2.91
CA ARG A 115 18.19 -13.60 -3.85
C ARG A 115 19.48 -13.25 -3.14
N LEU A 116 19.48 -12.26 -2.25
CA LEU A 116 20.67 -11.91 -1.47
C LEU A 116 21.02 -13.00 -0.46
N MET A 117 20.03 -13.66 0.14
CA MET A 117 20.26 -14.82 1.00
C MET A 117 21.04 -15.92 0.27
N LEU A 118 20.66 -16.26 -0.97
CA LEU A 118 21.35 -17.28 -1.77
C LEU A 118 22.80 -16.91 -2.09
N HIS A 119 23.06 -15.66 -2.51
CA HIS A 119 24.43 -15.18 -2.72
C HIS A 119 25.22 -15.15 -1.41
N GLY A 120 24.56 -14.84 -0.29
CA GLY A 120 25.15 -14.89 1.04
C GLY A 120 25.60 -16.29 1.46
N PHE A 121 24.85 -17.34 1.10
CA PHE A 121 25.33 -18.71 1.31
C PHE A 121 26.59 -19.00 0.49
N GLY A 122 26.66 -18.55 -0.76
CA GLY A 122 27.88 -18.65 -1.57
C GLY A 122 29.06 -17.87 -0.98
N ALA A 123 28.82 -16.70 -0.40
CA ALA A 123 29.85 -15.93 0.30
C ALA A 123 30.32 -16.64 1.58
N GLN A 124 29.40 -17.23 2.35
CA GLN A 124 29.73 -18.02 3.54
C GLN A 124 30.56 -19.25 3.21
N THR A 125 30.21 -20.00 2.15
CA THR A 125 31.02 -21.16 1.74
C THR A 125 32.43 -20.73 1.36
N LEU A 126 32.60 -19.63 0.63
CA LEU A 126 33.92 -19.06 0.34
C LEU A 126 34.67 -18.66 1.62
N GLY A 127 33.99 -18.03 2.59
CA GLY A 127 34.56 -17.70 3.90
C GLY A 127 35.06 -18.93 4.67
N VAL A 128 34.27 -20.01 4.66
CA VAL A 128 34.66 -21.31 5.26
C VAL A 128 35.92 -21.87 4.59
N LEU A 129 35.97 -21.85 3.24
CA LEU A 129 37.14 -22.33 2.50
C LEU A 129 38.41 -21.51 2.82
N ILE A 130 38.30 -20.19 2.94
CA ILE A 130 39.41 -19.32 3.38
C ILE A 130 39.86 -19.70 4.79
N SER A 131 38.91 -19.92 5.69
CA SER A 131 39.20 -20.33 7.08
C SER A 131 39.95 -21.66 7.13
N LEU A 132 39.52 -22.65 6.36
CA LEU A 132 40.20 -23.95 6.24
C LEU A 132 41.64 -23.79 5.72
N ALA A 133 41.84 -22.98 4.69
CA ALA A 133 43.15 -22.76 4.08
C ALA A 133 44.12 -22.00 5.00
N VAL A 134 43.62 -21.02 5.76
CA VAL A 134 44.46 -20.13 6.60
C VAL A 134 44.71 -20.72 7.99
N LEU A 135 43.70 -21.33 8.60
CA LEU A 135 43.75 -21.75 10.00
C LEU A 135 44.01 -23.24 10.18
N ASN A 136 43.73 -24.06 9.16
CA ASN A 136 43.74 -25.53 9.24
C ASN A 136 43.12 -26.05 10.57
N PRO A 137 41.86 -25.67 10.87
CA PRO A 137 41.28 -25.87 12.19
C PRO A 137 40.99 -27.34 12.48
N ILE A 138 41.15 -27.73 13.73
CA ILE A 138 40.71 -29.05 14.21
C ILE A 138 39.18 -29.02 14.32
N VAL A 139 38.51 -29.90 13.57
CA VAL A 139 37.04 -30.00 13.56
C VAL A 139 36.55 -30.58 14.87
N ASN A 140 35.75 -29.82 15.61
CA ASN A 140 35.11 -30.25 16.85
C ASN A 140 33.61 -29.95 16.81
N LEU A 141 32.81 -30.94 16.43
CA LEU A 141 31.36 -30.81 16.28
C LEU A 141 30.61 -30.74 17.62
N ASN A 142 31.18 -31.31 18.69
CA ASN A 142 30.44 -31.55 19.94
C ASN A 142 30.24 -30.28 20.78
N GLY A 143 31.03 -29.23 20.53
CA GLY A 143 30.90 -27.93 21.20
C GLY A 143 31.06 -27.98 22.72
N ASN A 144 31.20 -26.81 23.35
CA ASN A 144 31.22 -26.68 24.81
C ASN A 144 29.93 -26.00 25.31
N MET A 145 29.49 -26.32 26.52
CA MET A 145 28.32 -25.68 27.17
C MET A 145 28.44 -24.16 27.19
N ALA A 146 29.64 -23.63 27.42
CA ALA A 146 29.89 -22.19 27.36
C ALA A 146 29.64 -21.60 25.96
N GLN A 147 30.00 -22.32 24.88
CA GLN A 147 29.73 -21.88 23.50
C GLN A 147 28.22 -21.88 23.19
N ILE A 148 27.47 -22.84 23.73
CA ILE A 148 26.01 -22.90 23.61
C ILE A 148 25.38 -21.68 24.29
N TYR A 149 25.76 -21.39 25.54
CA TYR A 149 25.24 -20.22 26.25
C TYR A 149 25.61 -18.90 25.57
N ALA A 150 26.79 -18.82 24.95
CA ALA A 150 27.23 -17.67 24.18
C ALA A 150 26.38 -17.40 22.91
N CYS A 151 25.59 -18.38 22.44
CA CYS A 151 24.68 -18.21 21.30
C CYS A 151 23.32 -17.62 21.73
N LEU A 152 22.93 -17.75 23.00
CA LEU A 152 21.60 -17.33 23.47
C LEU A 152 21.28 -15.85 23.18
N PRO A 153 22.21 -14.89 23.40
CA PRO A 153 21.95 -13.50 23.05
C PRO A 153 21.65 -13.31 21.55
N VAL A 154 22.38 -14.00 20.67
CA VAL A 154 22.15 -13.92 19.22
C VAL A 154 20.79 -14.52 18.87
N LEU A 155 20.47 -15.69 19.41
CA LEU A 155 19.22 -16.41 19.11
C LEU A 155 17.96 -15.69 19.62
N VAL A 156 18.08 -14.88 20.67
CA VAL A 156 16.94 -14.14 21.25
C VAL A 156 16.89 -12.69 20.77
N ILE A 157 17.97 -11.92 20.97
CA ILE A 157 17.95 -10.47 20.77
C ILE A 157 17.87 -10.14 19.28
N TYR A 158 18.60 -10.87 18.43
CA TYR A 158 18.69 -10.52 17.01
C TYR A 158 17.38 -10.75 16.24
N PRO A 159 16.68 -11.91 16.38
CA PRO A 159 15.39 -12.11 15.72
C PRO A 159 14.31 -11.15 16.21
N ILE A 160 14.26 -10.85 17.51
CA ILE A 160 13.33 -9.85 18.07
C ILE A 160 13.58 -8.49 17.45
N PHE A 161 14.85 -8.07 17.37
CA PHE A 161 15.22 -6.78 16.79
C PHE A 161 14.87 -6.69 15.29
N ILE A 162 15.19 -7.72 14.51
CA ILE A 162 14.82 -7.79 13.08
C ILE A 162 13.30 -7.79 12.90
N GLY A 163 12.58 -8.56 13.71
CA GLY A 163 11.12 -8.63 13.70
C GLY A 163 10.49 -7.27 14.00
N TRP A 164 10.93 -6.59 15.07
CA TRP A 164 10.49 -5.25 15.43
C TRP A 164 10.77 -4.24 14.30
N MET A 165 11.98 -4.25 13.73
CA MET A 165 12.33 -3.35 12.63
C MET A 165 11.45 -3.60 11.40
N ASN A 166 11.21 -4.85 11.01
CA ASN A 166 10.34 -5.17 9.89
C ASN A 166 8.90 -4.73 10.15
N HIS A 167 8.39 -4.88 11.37
CA HIS A 167 7.08 -4.37 11.76
C HIS A 167 6.98 -2.84 11.61
N GLN A 168 8.00 -2.09 12.06
CA GLN A 168 8.07 -0.64 11.89
C GLN A 168 8.04 -0.19 10.42
N VAL A 169 8.75 -0.92 9.55
CA VAL A 169 8.73 -0.65 8.10
C VAL A 169 7.34 -0.92 7.53
N THR A 170 6.70 -2.01 7.93
CA THR A 170 5.33 -2.33 7.51
C THR A 170 4.35 -1.23 7.91
N LEU A 171 4.39 -0.76 9.17
CA LEU A 171 3.50 0.32 9.64
C LEU A 171 3.65 1.61 8.83
N LYS A 172 4.88 2.03 8.52
CA LYS A 172 5.14 3.21 7.68
C LYS A 172 4.60 3.05 6.26
N LEU A 173 4.69 1.85 5.70
CA LEU A 173 4.12 1.56 4.38
C LEU A 173 2.59 1.68 4.39
N TRP A 174 1.93 1.22 5.45
CA TRP A 174 0.48 1.37 5.63
C TRP A 174 0.06 2.83 5.74
N GLU A 175 0.77 3.62 6.53
CA GLU A 175 0.51 5.05 6.69
C GLU A 175 0.64 5.81 5.37
N HIS A 176 1.76 5.64 4.65
CA HIS A 176 1.96 6.27 3.35
C HIS A 176 0.91 5.84 2.33
N ARG A 177 0.53 4.55 2.33
CA ARG A 177 -0.54 4.06 1.44
C ARG A 177 -1.88 4.72 1.75
N ASN A 178 -2.20 4.92 3.02
CA ASN A 178 -3.44 5.60 3.42
C ASN A 178 -3.42 7.09 3.06
N ILE A 179 -2.29 7.77 3.22
CA ILE A 179 -2.13 9.17 2.78
C ILE A 179 -2.30 9.26 1.26
N LEU A 180 -1.63 8.41 0.50
CA LEU A 180 -1.75 8.40 -0.97
C LEU A 180 -3.19 8.11 -1.41
N ARG A 181 -3.90 7.21 -0.72
CA ARG A 181 -5.34 6.97 -0.96
C ARG A 181 -6.18 8.22 -0.68
N LYS A 182 -5.94 8.91 0.43
CA LYS A 182 -6.64 10.16 0.78
C LYS A 182 -6.35 11.31 -0.18
N LEU A 183 -5.14 11.35 -0.75
CA LEU A 183 -4.73 12.34 -1.74
C LEU A 183 -5.16 11.99 -3.16
N SER A 184 -5.53 10.74 -3.42
CA SER A 184 -6.15 10.37 -4.69
C SER A 184 -7.43 11.17 -4.83
N ARG A 185 -7.61 11.83 -5.98
CA ARG A 185 -8.87 12.52 -6.31
C ARG A 185 -9.84 11.61 -7.07
N THR A 186 -9.38 10.42 -7.48
CA THR A 186 -10.16 9.51 -8.31
C THR A 186 -10.45 8.19 -7.61
N ASP A 187 -11.56 7.55 -8.01
CA ASP A 187 -11.91 6.18 -7.68
C ASP A 187 -11.04 5.20 -8.47
N SER A 188 -10.56 4.15 -7.81
CA SER A 188 -9.61 3.22 -8.43
C SER A 188 -10.24 2.24 -9.42
N LEU A 189 -11.56 2.03 -9.36
CA LEU A 189 -12.25 1.10 -10.25
C LEU A 189 -12.74 1.80 -11.53
N THR A 190 -13.34 2.98 -11.38
CA THR A 190 -13.99 3.70 -12.49
C THR A 190 -13.14 4.85 -13.05
N GLY A 191 -12.11 5.31 -12.33
CA GLY A 191 -11.30 6.46 -12.73
C GLY A 191 -12.00 7.83 -12.56
N LEU A 192 -13.30 7.84 -12.23
CA LEU A 192 -14.08 9.03 -11.92
C LEU A 192 -13.58 9.73 -10.65
N LEU A 193 -14.07 10.93 -10.35
CA LEU A 193 -13.80 11.59 -9.07
C LEU A 193 -14.28 10.68 -7.92
N ASN A 194 -13.51 10.61 -6.84
CA ASN A 194 -14.03 9.98 -5.63
C ASN A 194 -14.95 10.94 -4.87
N HIS A 195 -15.71 10.40 -3.92
CA HIS A 195 -16.65 11.16 -3.09
C HIS A 195 -16.07 12.49 -2.54
N GLY A 196 -14.85 12.46 -2.00
CA GLY A 196 -14.21 13.65 -1.44
C GLY A 196 -13.92 14.71 -2.50
N ALA A 197 -13.29 14.31 -3.60
CA ALA A 197 -12.94 15.22 -4.68
C ALA A 197 -14.18 15.81 -5.40
N TRP A 198 -15.24 15.02 -5.54
CA TRP A 198 -16.51 15.48 -6.10
C TRP A 198 -17.21 16.48 -5.16
N LYS A 199 -17.24 16.20 -3.86
CA LYS A 199 -17.83 17.11 -2.86
C LYS A 199 -17.09 18.45 -2.79
N ASP A 200 -15.76 18.45 -2.84
CA ASP A 200 -14.99 19.70 -2.91
C ASP A 200 -15.40 20.56 -4.12
N LEU A 201 -15.70 19.91 -5.25
CA LEU A 201 -16.13 20.58 -6.47
C LEU A 201 -17.60 21.03 -6.42
N LEU A 202 -18.46 20.31 -5.70
CA LEU A 202 -19.82 20.73 -5.42
C LEU A 202 -19.85 22.07 -4.67
N ASP A 203 -19.03 22.20 -3.63
CA ASP A 203 -18.93 23.45 -2.86
C ASP A 203 -18.46 24.62 -3.74
N LEU A 204 -17.50 24.38 -4.63
CA LEU A 204 -16.99 25.37 -5.57
C LEU A 204 -18.04 25.78 -6.61
N GLU A 205 -18.74 24.83 -7.23
CA GLU A 205 -19.76 25.13 -8.23
C GLU A 205 -21.02 25.75 -7.61
N PHE A 206 -21.37 25.43 -6.36
CA PHE A 206 -22.42 26.14 -5.62
C PHE A 206 -22.06 27.62 -5.43
N ALA A 207 -20.85 27.91 -4.92
CA ALA A 207 -20.39 29.28 -4.74
C ALA A 207 -20.32 30.06 -6.07
N LYS A 208 -19.93 29.39 -7.16
CA LYS A 208 -19.90 29.98 -8.49
C LYS A 208 -21.29 30.30 -9.02
N SER A 209 -22.24 29.37 -8.88
CA SER A 209 -23.64 29.55 -9.28
C SER A 209 -24.30 30.69 -8.49
N GLN A 210 -23.99 30.81 -7.19
CA GLN A 210 -24.42 31.92 -6.34
C GLN A 210 -23.89 33.28 -6.80
N ASN A 211 -22.60 33.36 -7.15
CA ASN A 211 -21.97 34.62 -7.53
C ASN A 211 -22.32 35.06 -8.96
N GLN A 212 -22.54 34.11 -9.88
CA GLN A 212 -22.71 34.39 -11.31
C GLN A 212 -24.17 34.27 -11.78
N HIS A 213 -25.10 33.89 -10.88
CA HIS A 213 -26.47 33.53 -11.23
C HIS A 213 -26.53 32.52 -12.40
N GLN A 214 -25.58 31.58 -12.41
CA GLN A 214 -25.46 30.58 -13.45
C GLN A 214 -26.41 29.41 -13.17
N GLU A 215 -27.11 28.93 -14.21
CA GLU A 215 -27.86 27.68 -14.11
C GLU A 215 -26.89 26.52 -13.82
N CYS A 216 -27.23 25.68 -12.86
CA CYS A 216 -26.47 24.48 -12.57
C CYS A 216 -27.41 23.42 -12.01
N VAL A 217 -27.19 22.16 -12.37
CA VAL A 217 -27.97 21.03 -11.85
C VAL A 217 -27.02 19.99 -11.30
N ILE A 218 -27.35 19.41 -10.16
CA ILE A 218 -26.70 18.19 -9.69
C ILE A 218 -27.60 16.99 -9.84
N ALA A 219 -27.00 15.82 -10.00
CA ALA A 219 -27.68 14.54 -10.05
C ALA A 219 -27.03 13.54 -9.12
N LEU A 220 -27.85 12.80 -8.38
CA LEU A 220 -27.47 11.59 -7.66
C LEU A 220 -28.08 10.39 -8.39
N ILE A 221 -27.25 9.41 -8.66
CA ILE A 221 -27.58 8.24 -9.49
C ILE A 221 -27.27 7.00 -8.66
N ASP A 222 -28.19 6.05 -8.61
CA ASP A 222 -28.03 4.79 -7.92
C ASP A 222 -28.35 3.62 -8.85
N ILE A 223 -27.53 2.56 -8.76
CA ILE A 223 -27.80 1.32 -9.49
C ILE A 223 -28.86 0.51 -8.76
N ASP A 224 -30.01 0.36 -9.41
CA ASP A 224 -31.11 -0.42 -8.86
C ASP A 224 -30.69 -1.87 -8.64
N HIS A 225 -30.96 -2.39 -7.45
CA HIS A 225 -30.74 -3.78 -7.09
C HIS A 225 -29.28 -4.26 -7.26
N PHE A 226 -28.28 -3.36 -7.16
CA PHE A 226 -26.87 -3.72 -7.33
C PHE A 226 -26.38 -4.86 -6.43
N LYS A 227 -26.88 -4.92 -5.18
CA LYS A 227 -26.59 -6.04 -4.28
C LYS A 227 -27.03 -7.39 -4.87
N ILE A 228 -28.20 -7.46 -5.50
CA ILE A 228 -28.70 -8.69 -6.13
C ILE A 228 -27.82 -9.08 -7.31
N ILE A 229 -27.31 -8.10 -8.08
CA ILE A 229 -26.35 -8.35 -9.17
C ILE A 229 -25.09 -9.00 -8.61
N ASN A 230 -24.52 -8.44 -7.54
CA ASN A 230 -23.33 -9.01 -6.88
C ASN A 230 -23.59 -10.41 -6.32
N ASP A 231 -24.73 -10.62 -5.65
CA ASP A 231 -25.06 -11.90 -5.02
C ASP A 231 -25.32 -13.00 -6.06
N THR A 232 -25.82 -12.63 -7.24
CA THR A 232 -26.18 -13.59 -8.32
C THR A 232 -25.00 -13.88 -9.26
N TYR A 233 -24.23 -12.86 -9.65
CA TYR A 233 -23.20 -12.96 -10.69
C TYR A 233 -21.77 -12.79 -10.16
N GLY A 234 -21.62 -12.49 -8.87
CA GLY A 234 -20.33 -12.27 -8.21
C GLY A 234 -19.81 -10.84 -8.37
N HIS A 235 -18.91 -10.46 -7.45
CA HIS A 235 -18.35 -9.10 -7.38
C HIS A 235 -17.62 -8.65 -8.66
N LEU A 236 -16.97 -9.55 -9.38
CA LEU A 236 -16.29 -9.20 -10.64
C LEU A 236 -17.27 -8.72 -11.71
N MET A 237 -18.49 -9.28 -11.74
CA MET A 237 -19.53 -8.83 -12.64
C MET A 237 -20.11 -7.48 -12.18
N GLY A 238 -20.31 -7.30 -10.87
CA GLY A 238 -20.68 -5.99 -10.32
C GLY A 238 -19.66 -4.89 -10.66
N ASP A 239 -18.37 -5.20 -10.59
CA ASP A 239 -17.31 -4.29 -11.02
C ASP A 239 -17.40 -3.93 -12.50
N THR A 240 -17.74 -4.91 -13.36
CA THR A 240 -17.96 -4.68 -14.79
C THR A 240 -19.15 -3.76 -15.04
N VAL A 241 -20.25 -3.94 -14.31
CA VAL A 241 -21.43 -3.06 -14.39
C VAL A 241 -21.06 -1.62 -14.01
N LEU A 242 -20.31 -1.44 -12.92
CA LEU A 242 -19.84 -0.12 -12.48
C LEU A 242 -18.94 0.56 -13.52
N GLN A 243 -18.06 -0.21 -14.17
CA GLN A 243 -17.19 0.30 -15.23
C GLN A 243 -17.98 0.73 -16.47
N ASN A 244 -18.91 -0.10 -16.95
CA ASN A 244 -19.75 0.24 -18.09
C ASN A 244 -20.61 1.50 -17.83
N ILE A 245 -21.14 1.65 -16.62
CA ILE A 245 -21.88 2.86 -16.23
C ILE A 245 -20.97 4.08 -16.22
N SER A 246 -19.74 3.95 -15.72
CA SER A 246 -18.79 5.05 -15.73
C SER A 246 -18.40 5.48 -17.15
N GLU A 247 -18.22 4.52 -18.06
CA GLU A 247 -17.95 4.80 -19.48
C GLU A 247 -19.14 5.50 -20.13
N ALA A 248 -20.35 5.00 -19.91
CA ALA A 248 -21.57 5.62 -20.43
C ALA A 248 -21.77 7.06 -19.92
N LEU A 249 -21.44 7.33 -18.65
CA LEU A 249 -21.47 8.69 -18.09
C LEU A 249 -20.47 9.59 -18.80
N ILE A 250 -19.23 9.13 -19.02
CA ILE A 250 -18.19 9.90 -19.71
C ILE A 250 -18.60 10.17 -21.18
N GLU A 251 -19.16 9.19 -21.89
CA GLU A 251 -19.55 9.34 -23.30
C GLU A 251 -20.76 10.27 -23.51
N ASN A 252 -21.65 10.36 -22.53
CA ASN A 252 -22.89 11.15 -22.64
C ASN A 252 -22.78 12.56 -22.07
N LEU A 253 -21.73 12.87 -21.31
CA LEU A 253 -21.50 14.14 -20.63
C LEU A 253 -20.33 14.92 -21.27
N ARG A 254 -20.28 16.22 -21.00
CA ARG A 254 -19.25 17.13 -21.53
C ARG A 254 -18.01 17.09 -20.63
N ASP A 255 -16.86 17.49 -21.17
CA ASP A 255 -15.62 17.64 -20.38
C ASP A 255 -15.76 18.65 -19.22
N SER A 256 -16.71 19.59 -19.31
CA SER A 256 -17.02 20.55 -18.25
C SER A 256 -17.86 19.96 -17.11
N ASP A 257 -18.49 18.81 -17.33
CA ASP A 257 -19.37 18.16 -16.37
C ASP A 257 -18.52 17.34 -15.39
N LEU A 258 -18.92 17.33 -14.12
CA LEU A 258 -18.10 16.75 -13.05
C LEU A 258 -18.73 15.47 -12.55
N ILE A 259 -18.07 14.35 -12.84
CA ILE A 259 -18.60 13.01 -12.60
C ILE A 259 -17.80 12.35 -11.46
N GLY A 260 -18.51 11.88 -10.45
CA GLY A 260 -17.93 11.18 -9.31
C GLY A 260 -18.63 9.86 -9.00
N ARG A 261 -17.90 8.96 -8.34
CA ARG A 261 -18.46 7.80 -7.65
C ARG A 261 -18.47 8.09 -6.16
N CYS A 262 -19.68 8.32 -5.65
CA CYS A 262 -19.90 8.79 -4.27
C CYS A 262 -20.06 7.61 -3.28
N GLY A 263 -20.45 6.43 -3.75
CA GLY A 263 -20.68 5.24 -2.92
C GLY A 263 -20.30 3.93 -3.64
N GLY A 264 -20.72 2.79 -3.06
CA GLY A 264 -20.48 1.48 -3.66
C GLY A 264 -21.14 1.34 -5.04
N ASP A 265 -22.37 1.80 -5.14
CA ASP A 265 -23.29 1.74 -6.28
C ASP A 265 -23.87 3.12 -6.66
N GLU A 266 -23.33 4.18 -6.05
CA GLU A 266 -23.82 5.55 -6.20
C GLU A 266 -22.85 6.42 -7.01
N PHE A 267 -23.39 7.11 -8.00
CA PHE A 267 -22.69 8.10 -8.83
C PHE A 267 -23.31 9.47 -8.61
N CYS A 268 -22.51 10.50 -8.86
CA CYS A 268 -22.86 11.87 -8.60
C CYS A 268 -22.34 12.74 -9.75
N VAL A 269 -23.17 13.66 -10.25
CA VAL A 269 -22.87 14.49 -11.42
C VAL A 269 -23.18 15.94 -11.10
N ILE A 270 -22.32 16.86 -11.52
CA ILE A 270 -22.58 18.30 -11.55
C ILE A 270 -22.59 18.72 -13.02
N LEU A 271 -23.63 19.47 -13.43
CA LEU A 271 -23.88 19.94 -14.78
C LEU A 271 -23.87 21.49 -14.81
N PRO A 272 -22.71 22.14 -14.86
CA PRO A 272 -22.62 23.60 -14.90
C PRO A 272 -23.23 24.18 -16.18
N GLY A 273 -23.95 25.28 -16.06
CA GLY A 273 -24.58 25.97 -17.20
C GLY A 273 -25.70 25.17 -17.86
N THR A 274 -26.37 24.30 -17.11
CA THR A 274 -27.40 23.40 -17.61
C THR A 274 -28.71 23.66 -16.86
N SER A 275 -29.81 23.84 -17.61
CA SER A 275 -31.14 24.00 -17.02
C SER A 275 -31.70 22.66 -16.55
N LEU A 276 -32.69 22.70 -15.64
CA LEU A 276 -33.33 21.47 -15.11
C LEU A 276 -33.89 20.58 -16.23
N LEU A 277 -34.50 21.18 -17.25
CA LEU A 277 -35.06 20.47 -18.41
C LEU A 277 -33.96 19.75 -19.21
N GLN A 278 -32.86 20.45 -19.52
CA GLN A 278 -31.73 19.87 -20.25
C GLN A 278 -31.07 18.74 -19.46
N ALA A 279 -30.89 18.93 -18.14
CA ALA A 279 -30.35 17.90 -17.27
C ALA A 279 -31.23 16.64 -17.27
N ARG A 280 -32.55 16.81 -17.22
CA ARG A 280 -33.52 15.70 -17.30
C ARG A 280 -33.38 14.93 -18.61
N GLU A 281 -33.28 15.62 -19.74
CA GLU A 281 -33.10 14.99 -21.06
C GLU A 281 -31.78 14.21 -21.16
N ILE A 282 -30.68 14.80 -20.70
CA ILE A 282 -29.35 14.17 -20.72
C ILE A 282 -29.36 12.89 -19.87
N LEU A 283 -29.90 12.97 -18.65
CA LEU A 283 -29.91 11.86 -17.70
C LEU A 283 -30.92 10.77 -18.07
N GLU A 284 -32.04 11.11 -18.71
CA GLU A 284 -32.99 10.12 -19.22
C GLU A 284 -32.40 9.34 -20.40
N ARG A 285 -31.70 10.03 -21.31
CA ARG A 285 -30.95 9.36 -22.40
C ARG A 285 -29.89 8.41 -21.85
N MET A 286 -29.14 8.84 -20.83
CA MET A 286 -28.15 8.00 -20.17
C MET A 286 -28.80 6.78 -19.49
N ARG A 287 -29.91 6.98 -18.76
CA ARG A 287 -30.67 5.90 -18.12
C ARG A 287 -31.12 4.85 -19.15
N LEU A 288 -31.70 5.29 -20.27
CA LEU A 288 -32.14 4.40 -21.35
C LEU A 288 -30.97 3.63 -21.96
N ALA A 289 -29.82 4.27 -22.20
CA ALA A 289 -28.64 3.60 -22.71
C ALA A 289 -28.16 2.49 -21.78
N ILE A 290 -28.18 2.69 -20.46
CA ILE A 290 -27.82 1.68 -19.47
C ILE A 290 -28.84 0.53 -19.42
N ASP A 291 -30.14 0.83 -19.49
CA ASP A 291 -31.23 -0.17 -19.50
C ASP A 291 -31.14 -1.09 -20.74
N GLU A 292 -30.65 -0.54 -21.87
CA GLU A 292 -30.42 -1.26 -23.12
C GLU A 292 -29.09 -2.05 -23.15
N LEU A 293 -28.14 -1.77 -22.24
CA LEU A 293 -26.88 -2.51 -22.19
C LEU A 293 -27.12 -4.02 -22.06
N THR A 294 -26.32 -4.77 -22.80
CA THR A 294 -26.33 -6.24 -22.80
C THR A 294 -24.94 -6.73 -22.44
N TYR A 295 -24.86 -7.60 -21.43
CA TYR A 295 -23.58 -8.11 -20.93
C TYR A 295 -23.24 -9.43 -21.62
N SER A 296 -22.13 -9.47 -22.37
CA SER A 296 -21.76 -10.59 -23.24
C SER A 296 -21.70 -11.96 -22.53
N LEU A 297 -21.28 -11.97 -21.26
CA LEU A 297 -21.17 -13.17 -20.44
C LEU A 297 -22.49 -13.58 -19.77
N HIS A 298 -23.41 -12.63 -19.57
CA HIS A 298 -24.70 -12.84 -18.91
C HIS A 298 -25.79 -12.03 -19.61
N ARG A 299 -26.38 -12.60 -20.68
CA ARG A 299 -27.39 -11.91 -21.49
C ARG A 299 -28.69 -11.58 -20.73
N ASP A 300 -28.93 -12.28 -19.62
CA ASP A 300 -30.10 -12.06 -18.76
C ASP A 300 -29.88 -10.96 -17.72
N LEU A 301 -28.64 -10.47 -17.56
CA LEU A 301 -28.34 -9.37 -16.65
C LEU A 301 -28.88 -8.05 -17.21
N LYS A 302 -29.75 -7.41 -16.44
CA LYS A 302 -30.25 -6.07 -16.67
C LYS A 302 -29.93 -5.18 -15.48
N ALA A 303 -29.33 -4.03 -15.75
CA ALA A 303 -29.06 -2.99 -14.77
C ALA A 303 -29.90 -1.76 -15.14
N SER A 304 -30.52 -1.15 -14.14
CA SER A 304 -31.28 0.09 -14.30
C SER A 304 -30.81 1.12 -13.28
N LEU A 305 -31.11 2.39 -13.54
CA LEU A 305 -30.69 3.50 -12.71
C LEU A 305 -31.89 4.29 -12.18
N SER A 306 -31.85 4.60 -10.89
CA SER A 306 -32.68 5.63 -10.29
C SER A 306 -31.87 6.92 -10.18
N VAL A 307 -32.45 8.05 -10.60
CA VAL A 307 -31.76 9.34 -10.64
C VAL A 307 -32.60 10.42 -9.97
N GLY A 308 -32.01 11.13 -9.00
CA GLY A 308 -32.55 12.33 -8.41
C GLY A 308 -31.79 13.56 -8.88
N ILE A 309 -32.49 14.59 -9.38
CA ILE A 309 -31.87 15.83 -9.86
C ILE A 309 -32.37 17.05 -9.09
N ALA A 310 -31.49 18.02 -8.85
CA ALA A 310 -31.84 19.29 -8.23
C ALA A 310 -31.15 20.45 -8.94
N ALA A 311 -31.94 21.44 -9.39
CA ALA A 311 -31.40 22.69 -9.89
C ALA A 311 -30.92 23.57 -8.74
N TYR A 312 -29.87 24.35 -8.99
CA TYR A 312 -29.45 25.41 -8.10
C TYR A 312 -30.58 26.45 -7.97
N SER A 313 -30.86 26.88 -6.74
CA SER A 313 -31.79 27.97 -6.43
C SER A 313 -31.10 28.96 -5.47
N PRO A 314 -31.32 30.29 -5.64
CA PRO A 314 -30.85 31.30 -4.69
C PRO A 314 -31.34 31.10 -3.25
N ASP A 315 -32.45 30.37 -3.07
CA ASP A 315 -33.05 30.12 -1.74
C ASP A 315 -32.31 29.03 -0.95
N LEU A 316 -31.39 28.29 -1.59
CA LEU A 316 -30.58 27.27 -0.93
C LEU A 316 -29.48 27.94 -0.09
N PRO A 317 -29.34 27.61 1.20
CA PRO A 317 -28.35 28.25 2.07
C PRO A 317 -26.91 27.79 1.79
N ASP A 318 -26.73 26.53 1.39
CA ASP A 318 -25.42 25.96 1.11
C ASP A 318 -25.50 24.74 0.15
N ALA A 319 -24.34 24.25 -0.27
CA ALA A 319 -24.19 23.08 -1.13
C ALA A 319 -24.73 21.78 -0.48
N SER A 320 -24.77 21.68 0.85
CA SER A 320 -25.30 20.51 1.55
C SER A 320 -26.82 20.45 1.45
N SER A 321 -27.51 21.59 1.56
CA SER A 321 -28.95 21.68 1.27
C SER A 321 -29.26 21.36 -0.19
N TRP A 322 -28.42 21.81 -1.13
CA TRP A 322 -28.59 21.46 -2.54
C TRP A 322 -28.49 19.94 -2.78
N LEU A 323 -27.46 19.31 -2.22
CA LEU A 323 -27.28 17.86 -2.25
C LEU A 323 -28.46 17.12 -1.62
N HIS A 324 -29.01 17.65 -0.52
CA HIS A 324 -30.16 17.06 0.16
C HIS A 324 -31.42 17.05 -0.71
N GLU A 325 -31.66 18.09 -1.51
CA GLU A 325 -32.80 18.11 -2.45
C GLU A 325 -32.64 17.07 -3.57
N ALA A 326 -31.41 16.86 -4.07
CA ALA A 326 -31.15 15.77 -5.03
C ALA A 326 -31.34 14.38 -4.40
N ASP A 327 -30.97 14.21 -3.13
CA ASP A 327 -31.17 12.97 -2.37
C ASP A 327 -32.66 12.66 -2.15
N LYS A 328 -33.46 13.66 -1.77
CA LYS A 328 -34.93 13.54 -1.70
C LYS A 328 -35.52 13.09 -3.04
N ALA A 329 -35.08 13.69 -4.14
CA ALA A 329 -35.52 13.32 -5.48
C ALA A 329 -35.12 11.88 -5.84
N LEU A 330 -33.91 11.45 -5.47
CA LEU A 330 -33.43 10.08 -5.69
C LEU A 330 -34.24 9.06 -4.86
N TYR A 331 -34.54 9.39 -3.61
CA TYR A 331 -35.42 8.59 -2.76
C TYR A 331 -36.82 8.43 -3.38
N LEU A 332 -37.36 9.52 -3.95
CA LEU A 332 -38.64 9.47 -4.66
C LEU A 332 -38.56 8.61 -5.93
N ALA A 333 -37.47 8.68 -6.69
CA ALA A 333 -37.23 7.79 -7.83
C ALA A 333 -37.24 6.31 -7.39
N LYS A 334 -36.56 5.97 -6.30
CA LYS A 334 -36.51 4.61 -5.75
C LYS A 334 -37.85 4.11 -5.22
N SER A 335 -38.61 4.98 -4.55
CA SER A 335 -39.90 4.60 -3.93
C SER A 335 -41.06 4.55 -4.91
N THR A 336 -41.01 5.31 -6.01
CA THR A 336 -42.09 5.35 -7.02
C THR A 336 -41.95 4.30 -8.13
N GLY A 337 -40.98 3.38 -8.03
CA GLY A 337 -40.85 2.24 -8.93
C GLY A 337 -39.51 2.13 -9.64
N ARG A 338 -38.49 2.91 -9.26
CA ARG A 338 -37.12 2.86 -9.79
C ARG A 338 -37.05 3.14 -11.30
N ASN A 339 -35.87 2.95 -11.90
CA ASN A 339 -35.60 3.09 -13.32
C ASN A 339 -36.16 4.40 -13.92
N ARG A 340 -35.84 5.55 -13.31
CA ARG A 340 -36.38 6.86 -13.70
C ARG A 340 -35.53 8.03 -13.20
N VAL A 341 -35.75 9.18 -13.85
CA VAL A 341 -35.26 10.49 -13.41
C VAL A 341 -36.38 11.28 -12.73
N VAL A 342 -36.14 11.78 -11.52
CA VAL A 342 -37.06 12.62 -10.74
C VAL A 342 -36.35 13.91 -10.34
N SER A 343 -37.03 15.06 -10.50
CA SER A 343 -36.52 16.35 -10.00
C SER A 343 -37.02 16.67 -8.61
N ALA A 344 -36.25 17.45 -7.85
CA ALA A 344 -36.66 17.95 -6.53
C ALA A 344 -37.97 18.78 -6.60
N GLU A 345 -38.22 19.48 -7.71
CA GLU A 345 -39.49 20.19 -7.94
C GLU A 345 -40.71 19.26 -8.07
N ASP A 346 -40.50 18.01 -8.51
CA ASP A 346 -41.56 17.00 -8.61
C ASP A 346 -41.85 16.35 -7.23
N ALA A 347 -41.04 16.63 -6.20
CA ALA A 347 -41.22 16.06 -4.88
C ALA A 347 -42.37 16.77 -4.12
N PRO A 348 -43.32 16.02 -3.52
CA PRO A 348 -44.38 16.65 -2.75
C PRO A 348 -43.78 17.40 -1.55
N PRO A 349 -44.33 18.56 -1.17
CA PRO A 349 -43.85 19.31 -0.01
C PRO A 349 -43.87 18.45 1.26
N GLU A 350 -42.91 18.68 2.16
CA GLU A 350 -42.65 17.90 3.39
C GLU A 350 -43.89 17.58 4.25
N SER A 351 -44.96 18.38 4.12
CA SER A 351 -46.24 18.18 4.79
C SER A 351 -47.04 16.93 4.34
N GLN A 352 -46.69 16.29 3.23
CA GLN A 352 -47.36 15.08 2.72
C GLN A 352 -46.58 13.77 2.90
N ILE A 353 -45.28 13.85 3.21
CA ILE A 353 -44.45 12.64 3.44
C ILE A 353 -44.74 12.05 4.84
N ALA A 354 -45.11 12.90 5.81
CA ALA A 354 -45.46 12.47 7.17
C ALA A 354 -46.82 11.75 7.28
N SER A 355 -47.68 11.83 6.27
CA SER A 355 -49.03 11.22 6.29
C SER A 355 -49.15 9.90 5.52
N ALA A 356 -48.12 9.50 4.77
CA ALA A 356 -48.10 8.24 4.00
C ALA A 356 -47.36 7.08 4.72
N GLY A 357 -46.92 7.27 5.96
CA GLY A 357 -46.32 6.23 6.79
C GLY A 357 -47.36 5.52 7.67
N ILE A 358 -48.02 4.49 7.13
CA ILE A 358 -48.56 3.34 7.87
C ILE A 358 -48.11 2.06 7.18
#